data_AF-A0A2N2GSU7-F1
#
_entry.id   AF-A0A2N2GSU7-F1
#
_cell.length_a   1.000
_cell.length_b   1.000
_cell.length_c   1.000
_cell.angle_alpha   90.00
_cell.angle_beta   90.00
_cell.angle_gamma   90.00
#
_symmetry.space_group_name_H-M   'P 1'
#
loop_
_entity.id
_entity.type
_entity.pdbx_description
1 polymer ?
#
loop_
_entity_poly.entity_id
_entity_poly.type
_entity_poly.pdbx_seq_one_letter_code
_entity_poly.pdbx_strand_id
1 'polypeptide(L)'
;MNHTRRILTTAFFLMLAAALFSCSRGKTSPAVPADPQPRTGRTPENPPPQPAAPDLLLTARFRHQTRRTMVGQFTNSYSNQSVVNLQFGPGDRVTLSDQGESTDLVVHQTPFVCGTEKETRTWTVERTGTWTSAGTTRTLDTKISKDVCRIVKTCDNRPPENLPCDVLPEVLTLTCTEGVVPVGEGKKPMQSISCTTATPGTVSYSSFPWAFGQGACLERVTSAHGPFHYEFCEENLR
;
A
#
# COMPACT_ATOMS: atom_id res chain seq x y z
N MET A 1 -20.82 -30.55 43.02
CA MET A 1 -21.45 -31.85 42.73
C MET A 1 -21.75 -31.87 41.24
N ASN A 2 -20.87 -32.53 40.46
CA ASN A 2 -21.15 -33.78 39.72
C ASN A 2 -21.96 -33.52 38.44
N HIS A 3 -21.62 -33.99 37.23
CA HIS A 3 -20.63 -34.96 36.74
C HIS A 3 -20.52 -34.71 35.22
N THR A 4 -19.33 -34.62 34.62
CA THR A 4 -18.59 -35.72 33.96
C THR A 4 -19.25 -36.32 32.70
N ARG A 5 -18.61 -36.14 31.54
CA ARG A 5 -18.24 -37.15 30.52
C ARG A 5 -17.48 -36.41 29.38
N ARG A 6 -16.16 -36.51 29.16
CA ARG A 6 -15.20 -37.60 28.88
C ARG A 6 -15.33 -38.31 27.51
N ILE A 7 -14.35 -37.99 26.65
CA ILE A 7 -13.46 -38.84 25.79
C ILE A 7 -13.95 -39.28 24.39
N LEU A 8 -12.94 -39.39 23.50
CA LEU A 8 -12.73 -40.24 22.30
C LEU A 8 -12.98 -39.53 20.95
N THR A 9 -12.16 -39.59 19.89
CA THR A 9 -10.79 -40.06 19.60
C THR A 9 -10.56 -39.84 18.08
N THR A 10 -9.30 -39.57 17.68
CA THR A 10 -8.58 -40.06 16.48
C THR A 10 -9.17 -39.99 15.06
N ALA A 11 -8.44 -39.35 14.12
CA ALA A 11 -7.96 -39.91 12.83
C ALA A 11 -7.11 -38.85 12.10
N PHE A 12 -5.79 -39.01 11.95
CA PHE A 12 -5.08 -39.71 10.85
C PHE A 12 -5.29 -39.07 9.47
N PHE A 13 -4.26 -38.40 8.91
CA PHE A 13 -3.79 -38.60 7.53
C PHE A 13 -2.35 -38.06 7.36
N LEU A 14 -1.41 -39.00 7.20
CA LEU A 14 -0.08 -38.82 6.62
C LEU A 14 -0.21 -38.72 5.10
N MET A 15 0.61 -37.90 4.45
CA MET A 15 1.06 -38.14 3.08
C MET A 15 2.56 -37.86 2.99
N LEU A 16 3.32 -38.96 3.03
CA LEU A 16 4.72 -39.10 2.67
C LEU A 16 4.81 -39.17 1.14
N ALA A 17 5.76 -38.46 0.53
CA ALA A 17 6.23 -38.79 -0.82
C ALA A 17 7.76 -38.89 -0.78
N ALA A 18 8.23 -40.14 -0.74
CA ALA A 18 9.61 -40.51 -0.99
C ALA A 18 9.79 -40.76 -2.49
N ALA A 19 10.84 -40.21 -3.08
CA ALA A 19 11.37 -40.66 -4.36
C ALA A 19 12.85 -41.03 -4.17
N LEU A 20 13.09 -42.33 -4.11
CA LEU A 20 14.39 -42.97 -4.29
C LEU A 20 14.69 -43.02 -5.78
N PHE A 21 15.91 -42.64 -6.19
CA PHE A 21 16.52 -43.20 -7.39
C PHE A 21 17.98 -43.56 -7.13
N SER A 22 18.32 -44.74 -7.64
CA SER A 22 19.38 -45.64 -7.22
C SER A 22 20.82 -45.18 -7.50
N CYS A 23 21.71 -45.57 -6.57
CA CYS A 23 23.13 -45.78 -6.82
C CYS A 23 23.36 -46.95 -7.80
N SER A 24 24.24 -46.78 -8.79
CA SER A 24 25.02 -47.88 -9.34
C SER A 24 26.49 -47.46 -9.46
N ARG A 25 27.36 -48.20 -8.76
CA ARG A 25 28.82 -48.16 -8.87
C ARG A 25 29.23 -49.21 -9.90
N GLY A 26 30.00 -48.81 -10.92
CA GLY A 26 30.73 -49.69 -11.82
C GLY A 26 32.23 -49.33 -11.79
N LYS A 27 33.08 -50.34 -11.62
CA LYS A 27 34.53 -50.28 -11.37
C LYS A 27 35.39 -50.18 -12.64
N THR A 28 36.46 -49.38 -12.56
CA THR A 28 37.85 -49.50 -13.11
C THR A 28 38.16 -49.71 -14.60
N SER A 29 39.14 -48.88 -15.05
CA SER A 29 39.84 -48.70 -16.35
C SER A 29 40.80 -49.86 -16.75
N PRO A 30 41.41 -49.89 -17.97
CA PRO A 30 42.65 -49.11 -18.23
C PRO A 30 42.84 -48.50 -19.66
N ALA A 31 43.86 -47.64 -19.72
CA ALA A 31 44.41 -46.75 -20.76
C ALA A 31 44.72 -47.30 -22.18
N VAL A 32 44.79 -46.38 -23.17
CA VAL A 32 45.97 -46.00 -24.01
C VAL A 32 45.53 -45.00 -25.11
N PRO A 33 46.42 -44.09 -25.61
CA PRO A 33 46.08 -42.71 -26.00
C PRO A 33 46.07 -42.45 -27.51
N ALA A 34 45.40 -41.36 -27.93
CA ALA A 34 45.75 -40.57 -29.11
C ALA A 34 44.99 -39.22 -29.08
N ASP A 35 45.69 -38.14 -28.75
CA ASP A 35 45.42 -36.80 -29.31
C ASP A 35 46.06 -36.77 -30.73
N PRO A 36 45.64 -35.91 -31.69
CA PRO A 36 45.31 -34.49 -31.45
C PRO A 36 44.14 -33.90 -32.27
N GLN A 37 43.39 -32.96 -31.70
CA GLN A 37 43.23 -31.61 -32.30
C GLN A 37 42.37 -30.68 -31.40
N PRO A 38 42.75 -29.40 -31.26
CA PRO A 38 42.08 -28.46 -30.37
C PRO A 38 40.82 -27.90 -31.02
N ARG A 39 39.64 -28.31 -30.53
CA ARG A 39 38.40 -27.63 -30.89
C ARG A 39 38.27 -26.38 -30.00
N THR A 40 38.55 -25.25 -30.63
CA THR A 40 38.27 -23.87 -30.19
C THR A 40 37.15 -23.77 -29.16
N GLY A 41 37.48 -23.17 -28.01
CA GLY A 41 36.58 -22.96 -26.90
C GLY A 41 35.28 -22.28 -27.33
N ARG A 42 34.16 -22.88 -26.94
CA ARG A 42 32.90 -22.15 -26.84
C ARG A 42 32.98 -21.29 -25.59
N THR A 43 33.05 -19.99 -25.79
CA THR A 43 32.76 -18.99 -24.76
C THR A 43 31.40 -19.34 -24.13
N PRO A 44 31.23 -19.31 -22.80
CA PRO A 44 29.91 -19.44 -22.19
C PRO A 44 29.02 -18.35 -22.75
N GLU A 45 27.97 -18.75 -23.47
CA GLU A 45 26.92 -17.87 -23.94
C GLU A 45 26.30 -17.24 -22.68
N ASN A 46 26.46 -15.91 -22.53
CA ASN A 46 25.81 -15.20 -21.44
C ASN A 46 24.31 -15.55 -21.49
N PRO A 47 23.69 -15.95 -20.37
CA PRO A 47 22.26 -16.20 -20.36
C PRO A 47 21.56 -14.93 -20.88
N PRO A 48 20.50 -15.08 -21.70
CA PRO A 48 19.75 -13.93 -22.21
C PRO A 48 19.32 -13.06 -21.02
N PRO A 49 19.27 -11.73 -21.17
CA PRO A 49 18.80 -10.83 -20.11
C PRO A 49 17.47 -11.36 -19.60
N GLN A 50 17.41 -11.75 -18.33
CA GLN A 50 16.14 -12.11 -17.72
C GLN A 50 15.19 -10.91 -17.92
N PRO A 51 13.93 -11.15 -18.33
CA PRO A 51 12.93 -10.10 -18.34
C PRO A 51 12.93 -9.42 -16.98
N ALA A 52 13.04 -8.08 -16.97
CA ALA A 52 12.88 -7.31 -15.73
C ALA A 52 11.59 -7.79 -15.05
N ALA A 53 11.68 -8.12 -13.75
CA ALA A 53 10.51 -8.52 -12.98
C ALA A 53 9.39 -7.48 -13.19
N PRO A 54 8.12 -7.90 -13.31
CA PRO A 54 7.03 -6.96 -13.51
C PRO A 54 7.07 -5.90 -12.41
N ASP A 55 6.96 -4.63 -12.82
CA ASP A 55 6.81 -3.51 -11.90
C ASP A 55 5.65 -3.82 -10.95
N LEU A 56 5.97 -4.21 -9.71
CA LEU A 56 4.94 -4.49 -8.72
C LEU A 56 4.24 -3.16 -8.42
N LEU A 57 2.92 -3.11 -8.64
CA LEU A 57 2.09 -1.97 -8.28
C LEU A 57 1.28 -2.34 -7.04
N LEU A 58 1.39 -1.51 -6.01
CA LEU A 58 0.64 -1.63 -4.78
C LEU A 58 -0.28 -0.42 -4.61
N THR A 59 -1.54 -0.66 -4.28
CA THR A 59 -2.57 0.38 -4.17
C THR A 59 -3.17 0.40 -2.77
N ALA A 60 -3.21 1.59 -2.15
CA ALA A 60 -3.94 1.86 -0.92
C ALA A 60 -5.03 2.90 -1.22
N ARG A 61 -6.26 2.65 -0.77
CA ARG A 61 -7.37 3.60 -0.88
C ARG A 61 -7.79 4.11 0.49
N PHE A 62 -8.26 5.35 0.52
CA PHE A 62 -8.77 5.98 1.72
C PHE A 62 -10.14 6.54 1.42
N ARG A 63 -11.08 6.24 2.32
CA ARG A 63 -12.40 6.84 2.33
C ARG A 63 -12.73 7.26 3.74
N HIS A 64 -12.90 8.56 3.91
CA HIS A 64 -13.39 9.14 5.14
C HIS A 64 -14.66 9.90 4.84
N GLN A 65 -15.71 9.64 5.62
CA GLN A 65 -16.93 10.43 5.55
C GLN A 65 -17.46 10.63 6.97
N THR A 66 -17.36 11.86 7.47
CA THR A 66 -18.13 12.22 8.66
C THR A 66 -19.55 12.53 8.25
N ARG A 67 -20.52 11.97 8.99
CA ARG A 67 -21.88 12.48 8.93
C ARG A 67 -21.93 13.84 9.62
N ARG A 68 -22.88 14.66 9.19
CA ARG A 68 -23.22 15.97 9.75
C ARG A 68 -23.14 15.93 11.28
N THR A 69 -22.10 16.54 11.83
CA THR A 69 -21.91 16.68 13.27
C THR A 69 -22.36 18.08 13.65
N MET A 70 -23.29 18.17 14.59
CA MET A 70 -23.75 19.45 15.12
C MET A 70 -22.79 19.88 16.24
N VAL A 71 -22.12 21.02 16.05
CA VAL A 71 -21.24 21.63 17.04
C VAL A 71 -21.79 23.02 17.33
N GLY A 72 -22.55 23.16 18.41
CA GLY A 72 -23.25 24.41 18.74
C GLY A 72 -24.24 24.79 17.63
N GLN A 73 -24.02 25.95 17.00
CA GLN A 73 -24.86 26.50 15.91
C GLN A 73 -24.38 26.14 14.51
N PHE A 74 -23.40 25.23 14.40
CA PHE A 74 -22.82 24.82 13.11
C PHE A 74 -23.07 23.35 12.87
N THR A 75 -23.28 22.99 11.61
CA THR A 75 -23.24 21.61 11.15
C THR A 75 -22.04 21.43 10.24
N ASN A 76 -21.07 20.60 10.65
CA ASN A 76 -19.91 20.26 9.82
C ASN A 76 -20.12 18.87 9.20
N SER A 77 -19.81 18.73 7.92
CA SER A 77 -19.55 17.43 7.30
C SER A 77 -18.26 17.48 6.51
N TYR A 78 -17.44 16.45 6.67
CA TYR A 78 -16.17 16.29 6.00
C TYR A 78 -16.17 14.98 5.21
N SER A 79 -15.71 15.03 3.98
CA SER A 79 -15.48 13.86 3.14
C SER A 79 -14.09 13.92 2.53
N ASN A 80 -13.40 12.79 2.47
CA ASN A 80 -12.12 12.65 1.82
C ASN A 80 -12.05 11.30 1.11
N GLN A 81 -11.58 11.32 -0.13
CA GLN A 81 -11.28 10.15 -0.90
C GLN A 81 -9.90 10.31 -1.52
N SER A 82 -9.05 9.31 -1.36
CA SER A 82 -7.73 9.34 -1.95
C SER A 82 -7.22 7.95 -2.31
N VAL A 83 -6.25 7.94 -3.21
CA VAL A 83 -5.57 6.75 -3.70
C VAL A 83 -4.08 7.02 -3.61
N VAL A 84 -3.38 6.09 -2.96
CA VAL A 84 -1.92 6.08 -2.92
C VAL A 84 -1.43 4.86 -3.68
N ASN A 85 -0.59 5.09 -4.68
CA ASN A 85 0.01 4.06 -5.50
C ASN A 85 1.51 4.01 -5.25
N LEU A 86 2.04 2.81 -5.08
CA LEU A 86 3.44 2.53 -4.83
C LEU A 86 3.91 1.53 -5.89
N GLN A 87 4.72 2.00 -6.82
CA GLN A 87 5.25 1.21 -7.93
C GLN A 87 6.74 0.95 -7.73
N PHE A 88 7.13 -0.32 -7.79
CA PHE A 88 8.52 -0.75 -7.77
C PHE A 88 9.06 -0.80 -9.19
N GLY A 89 10.23 -0.20 -9.40
CA GLY A 89 10.98 -0.27 -10.64
C GLY A 89 12.32 -0.98 -10.46
N PRO A 90 13.12 -1.08 -11.53
CA PRO A 90 14.43 -1.72 -11.49
C PRO A 90 15.41 -0.94 -10.59
N GLY A 91 16.35 -1.67 -9.97
CA GLY A 91 17.44 -1.09 -9.19
C GLY A 91 16.97 -0.35 -7.93
N ASP A 92 16.04 -0.96 -7.18
CA ASP A 92 15.44 -0.42 -5.95
C ASP A 92 14.71 0.91 -6.12
N ARG A 93 14.44 1.34 -7.35
CA ARG A 93 13.69 2.55 -7.64
C ARG A 93 12.23 2.38 -7.24
N VAL A 94 11.66 3.44 -6.67
CA VAL A 94 10.24 3.49 -6.34
C VAL A 94 9.61 4.77 -6.88
N THR A 95 8.38 4.63 -7.37
CA THR A 95 7.50 5.76 -7.69
C THR A 95 6.30 5.70 -6.75
N LEU A 96 5.98 6.83 -6.15
CA LEU A 96 4.88 6.99 -5.22
C LEU A 96 3.96 8.08 -5.76
N SER A 97 2.65 7.81 -5.84
CA SER A 97 1.64 8.79 -6.22
C SER A 97 0.58 8.87 -5.13
N ASP A 98 0.28 10.08 -4.66
CA ASP A 98 -0.81 10.41 -3.75
C ASP A 98 -1.77 11.36 -4.46
N GLN A 99 -3.01 10.93 -4.68
CA GLN A 99 -4.02 11.72 -5.36
C GLN A 99 -5.36 11.61 -4.66
N GLY A 100 -6.13 12.69 -4.65
CA GLY A 100 -7.43 12.66 -4.01
C GLY A 100 -8.18 13.99 -4.03
N GLU A 101 -9.31 13.94 -3.35
CA GLU A 101 -10.18 15.07 -3.09
C GLU A 101 -10.66 15.04 -1.64
N SER A 102 -10.74 16.21 -1.02
CA SER A 102 -11.48 16.40 0.22
C SER A 102 -12.44 17.58 0.10
N THR A 103 -13.54 17.47 0.84
CA THR A 103 -14.53 18.53 0.97
C THR A 103 -14.86 18.69 2.44
N ASP A 104 -14.74 19.91 2.95
CA ASP A 104 -15.26 20.34 4.24
C ASP A 104 -16.46 21.26 3.99
N LEU A 105 -17.59 20.97 4.63
CA LEU A 105 -18.83 21.71 4.50
C LEU A 105 -19.28 22.15 5.88
N VAL A 106 -19.40 23.45 6.08
CA VAL A 106 -19.90 24.07 7.30
C VAL A 106 -21.20 24.81 6.99
N VAL A 107 -22.29 24.41 7.64
CA VAL A 107 -23.60 25.06 7.54
C VAL A 107 -23.86 25.84 8.83
N HIS A 108 -24.11 27.12 8.69
CA HIS A 108 -24.40 28.05 9.78
C HIS A 108 -25.92 28.15 10.01
N GLN A 109 -26.40 27.99 11.24
CA GLN A 109 -27.85 27.95 11.55
C GLN A 109 -28.48 29.33 11.87
N THR A 110 -27.68 30.37 12.07
CA THR A 110 -28.13 31.73 12.42
C THR A 110 -27.63 32.73 11.36
N PRO A 111 -28.00 34.04 11.36
CA PRO A 111 -27.79 34.91 10.20
C PRO A 111 -26.32 35.34 10.13
N PHE A 112 -25.47 34.43 9.67
CA PHE A 112 -24.10 34.72 9.31
C PHE A 112 -24.05 35.22 7.87
N VAL A 113 -23.02 36.02 7.58
CA VAL A 113 -22.74 36.53 6.23
C VAL A 113 -22.57 35.38 5.21
N CYS A 114 -22.17 34.20 5.70
CA CYS A 114 -22.14 32.95 4.96
C CYS A 114 -23.11 31.93 5.57
N GLY A 115 -24.14 31.53 4.83
CA GLY A 115 -25.04 30.45 5.25
C GLY A 115 -24.37 29.08 5.15
N THR A 116 -23.70 28.85 4.02
CA THR A 116 -22.94 27.62 3.75
C THR A 116 -21.52 27.96 3.32
N GLU A 117 -20.53 27.48 4.06
CA GLU A 117 -19.13 27.48 3.64
C GLU A 117 -18.77 26.08 3.15
N LYS A 118 -18.15 26.00 1.97
CA LYS A 118 -17.62 24.76 1.42
C LYS A 118 -16.18 24.99 0.98
N GLU A 119 -15.27 24.18 1.50
CA GLU A 119 -13.88 24.10 1.04
C GLU A 119 -13.66 22.78 0.32
N THR A 120 -13.24 22.83 -0.95
CA THR A 120 -12.85 21.65 -1.70
C THR A 120 -11.37 21.70 -2.02
N ARG A 121 -10.65 20.65 -1.67
CA ARG A 121 -9.23 20.45 -1.98
C ARG A 121 -9.10 19.30 -2.96
N THR A 122 -8.33 19.49 -4.01
CA THR A 122 -7.92 18.44 -4.96
C THR A 122 -6.40 18.42 -5.03
N TRP A 123 -5.81 17.23 -5.11
CA TRP A 123 -4.36 17.11 -5.18
C TRP A 123 -3.87 15.95 -6.04
N THR A 124 -2.64 16.09 -6.51
CA THR A 124 -1.83 15.04 -7.12
C THR A 124 -0.38 15.31 -6.78
N VAL A 125 0.22 14.40 -6.04
CA VAL A 125 1.62 14.45 -5.61
C VAL A 125 2.30 13.21 -6.15
N GLU A 126 3.37 13.40 -6.92
CA GLU A 126 4.22 12.30 -7.38
C GLU A 126 5.61 12.46 -6.74
N ARG A 127 6.14 11.35 -6.26
CA ARG A 127 7.46 11.25 -5.66
C ARG A 127 8.22 10.09 -6.30
N THR A 128 9.53 10.25 -6.41
CA THR A 128 10.43 9.18 -6.87
C THR A 128 11.55 8.99 -5.85
N GLY A 129 12.02 7.77 -5.69
CA GLY A 129 12.95 7.47 -4.63
C GLY A 129 13.62 6.13 -4.76
N THR A 130 14.24 5.72 -3.67
CA THR A 130 14.86 4.42 -3.51
C THR A 130 14.32 3.69 -2.30
N TRP A 131 14.29 2.37 -2.43
CA TRP A 131 13.84 1.45 -1.40
C TRP A 131 15.05 0.77 -0.75
N THR A 132 15.09 0.69 0.57
CA THR A 132 16.08 -0.10 1.31
C THR A 132 15.36 -1.11 2.20
N SER A 133 15.94 -2.30 2.33
CA SER A 133 15.31 -3.40 3.07
C SER A 133 16.22 -3.88 4.20
N ALA A 134 15.64 -4.05 5.39
CA ALA A 134 16.29 -4.60 6.57
C ALA A 134 15.31 -5.56 7.28
N GLY A 135 15.39 -6.84 6.91
CA GLY A 135 14.43 -7.85 7.38
C GLY A 135 13.02 -7.58 6.85
N THR A 136 12.03 -7.55 7.74
CA THR A 136 10.62 -7.25 7.41
C THR A 136 10.31 -5.75 7.37
N THR A 137 11.27 -4.93 7.77
CA THR A 137 11.17 -3.48 7.74
C THR A 137 11.89 -2.96 6.51
N ARG A 138 11.28 -1.95 5.92
CA ARG A 138 11.72 -1.37 4.68
C ARG A 138 11.63 0.15 4.79
N THR A 139 12.59 0.86 4.23
CA THR A 139 12.65 2.33 4.29
C THR A 139 12.65 2.90 2.89
N LEU A 140 11.80 3.90 2.66
CA LEU A 140 11.67 4.59 1.37
C LEU A 140 12.06 6.03 1.57
N ASP A 141 13.07 6.46 0.84
CA ASP A 141 13.41 7.87 0.74
C ASP A 141 12.98 8.38 -0.61
N THR A 142 12.02 9.30 -0.61
CA THR A 142 11.37 9.78 -1.83
C THR A 142 11.46 11.30 -1.95
N LYS A 143 11.63 11.79 -3.16
CA LYS A 143 11.68 13.21 -3.50
C LYS A 143 10.49 13.59 -4.37
N ILE A 144 9.88 14.75 -4.09
CA ILE A 144 8.80 15.30 -4.92
C ILE A 144 9.30 15.53 -6.34
N SER A 145 8.59 14.95 -7.31
CA SER A 145 8.75 15.24 -8.74
C SER A 145 7.60 16.09 -9.28
N LYS A 146 6.44 16.04 -8.63
CA LYS A 146 5.26 16.83 -8.98
C LYS A 146 4.41 17.08 -7.73
N ASP A 147 3.94 18.30 -7.58
CA ASP A 147 2.98 18.69 -6.55
C ASP A 147 1.98 19.65 -7.18
N VAL A 148 0.77 19.15 -7.39
CA VAL A 148 -0.35 19.95 -7.89
C VAL A 148 -1.43 19.87 -6.84
N CYS A 149 -1.75 21.02 -6.24
CA CYS A 149 -2.83 21.15 -5.30
C CYS A 149 -3.67 22.38 -5.61
N ARG A 150 -4.98 22.26 -5.40
CA ARG A 150 -5.93 23.35 -5.53
C ARG A 150 -6.95 23.29 -4.40
N ILE A 151 -7.10 24.40 -3.68
CA ILE A 151 -8.14 24.59 -2.67
C ILE A 151 -9.06 25.71 -3.14
N VAL A 152 -10.36 25.42 -3.19
CA VAL A 152 -11.40 26.40 -3.50
C VAL A 152 -12.35 26.50 -2.33
N LYS A 153 -12.51 27.71 -1.79
CA LYS A 153 -13.50 28.03 -0.78
C LYS A 153 -14.67 28.77 -1.43
N THR A 154 -15.88 28.26 -1.22
CA THR A 154 -17.12 28.88 -1.68
C THR A 154 -18.00 29.25 -0.50
N CYS A 155 -18.71 30.36 -0.66
CA CYS A 155 -19.67 30.88 0.29
C CYS A 155 -20.88 31.39 -0.51
N ASP A 156 -22.10 31.06 -0.09
CA ASP A 156 -23.33 31.32 -0.87
C ASP A 156 -23.46 32.77 -1.39
N ASN A 157 -22.93 33.74 -0.65
CA ASN A 157 -23.04 35.18 -0.97
C ASN A 157 -21.72 35.83 -1.43
N ARG A 158 -20.70 35.04 -1.78
CA ARG A 158 -19.39 35.57 -2.21
C ARG A 158 -18.84 34.80 -3.41
N PRO A 159 -18.02 35.45 -4.26
CA PRO A 159 -17.26 34.75 -5.29
C PRO A 159 -16.37 33.65 -4.69
N PRO A 160 -16.12 32.55 -5.42
CA PRO A 160 -15.15 31.54 -5.00
C PRO A 160 -13.76 32.13 -4.77
N GLU A 161 -13.11 31.70 -3.69
CA GLU A 161 -11.77 32.08 -3.31
C GLU A 161 -10.81 30.90 -3.50
N ASN A 162 -9.63 31.15 -4.07
CA ASN A 162 -8.57 30.14 -4.13
C ASN A 162 -7.67 30.32 -2.91
N LEU A 163 -7.49 29.26 -2.13
CA LEU A 163 -6.63 29.26 -0.95
C LEU A 163 -5.26 28.63 -1.26
N PRO A 164 -4.19 29.04 -0.56
CA PRO A 164 -2.89 28.42 -0.72
C PRO A 164 -2.91 26.99 -0.19
N CYS A 165 -2.20 26.10 -0.88
CA CYS A 165 -1.97 24.73 -0.43
C CYS A 165 -0.85 24.65 0.61
N ASP A 166 -0.85 23.55 1.37
CA ASP A 166 0.23 23.23 2.30
C ASP A 166 1.55 23.01 1.53
N VAL A 167 2.67 23.43 2.10
CA VAL A 167 3.99 23.16 1.53
C VAL A 167 4.46 21.78 2.00
N LEU A 168 4.51 20.83 1.08
CA LEU A 168 5.00 19.48 1.37
C LEU A 168 6.53 19.46 1.44
N PRO A 169 7.13 18.60 2.28
CA PRO A 169 8.57 18.45 2.33
C PRO A 169 9.11 17.84 1.04
N GLU A 170 10.20 18.41 0.52
CA GLU A 170 10.88 17.94 -0.69
C GLU A 170 11.23 16.46 -0.59
N VAL A 171 11.71 16.03 0.58
CA VAL A 171 12.04 14.64 0.89
C VAL A 171 11.04 14.07 1.89
N LEU A 172 10.57 12.85 1.63
CA LEU A 172 9.73 12.08 2.54
C LEU A 172 10.36 10.71 2.76
N THR A 173 10.66 10.43 4.03
CA THR A 173 11.10 9.11 4.50
C THR A 173 9.92 8.34 5.08
N LEU A 174 9.70 7.13 4.56
CA LEU A 174 8.68 6.20 5.02
C LEU A 174 9.32 4.95 5.60
N THR A 175 8.77 4.48 6.72
CA THR A 175 9.04 3.16 7.27
C THR A 175 7.85 2.26 6.94
N CYS A 176 8.09 1.25 6.13
CA CYS A 176 7.12 0.27 5.68
C CYS A 176 7.42 -1.09 6.30
N THR A 177 6.42 -1.70 6.91
CA THR A 177 6.57 -2.99 7.58
C THR A 177 5.60 -4.00 6.97
N GLU A 178 6.11 -5.17 6.63
CA GLU A 178 5.28 -6.31 6.26
C GLU A 178 4.56 -6.88 7.49
N GLY A 179 3.27 -7.18 7.33
CA GLY A 179 2.49 -7.73 8.41
C GLY A 179 1.06 -8.06 7.97
N VAL A 180 0.18 -8.23 8.95
CA VAL A 180 -1.20 -8.61 8.69
C VAL A 180 -2.14 -7.54 9.23
N VAL A 181 -3.11 -7.12 8.42
CA VAL A 181 -4.16 -6.19 8.83
C VAL A 181 -5.52 -6.90 8.94
N PRO A 182 -6.32 -6.61 9.97
CA PRO A 182 -7.69 -7.09 10.05
C PRO A 182 -8.54 -6.39 8.98
N VAL A 183 -9.39 -7.15 8.28
CA VAL A 183 -10.22 -6.62 7.20
C VAL A 183 -11.68 -6.95 7.48
N GLY A 184 -12.50 -5.98 7.87
CA GLY A 184 -13.92 -6.16 8.17
C GLY A 184 -14.26 -7.26 9.20
N GLU A 185 -15.51 -7.31 9.62
CA GLU A 185 -15.98 -8.39 10.50
C GLU A 185 -16.16 -9.69 9.69
N GLY A 186 -15.71 -10.82 10.25
CA GLY A 186 -15.90 -12.14 9.65
C GLY A 186 -15.01 -12.47 8.43
N LYS A 187 -14.15 -11.56 7.98
CA LYS A 187 -13.18 -11.86 6.89
C LYS A 187 -11.81 -12.24 7.44
N LYS A 188 -11.05 -12.97 6.62
CA LYS A 188 -9.68 -13.35 6.96
C LYS A 188 -8.78 -12.10 6.96
N PRO A 189 -7.89 -11.95 7.95
CA PRO A 189 -6.85 -10.92 7.92
C PRO A 189 -6.00 -11.02 6.65
N MET A 190 -5.50 -9.89 6.17
CA MET A 190 -4.76 -9.80 4.91
C MET A 190 -3.29 -9.47 5.14
N GLN A 191 -2.40 -10.13 4.38
CA GLN A 191 -1.00 -9.75 4.28
C GLN A 191 -0.86 -8.38 3.61
N SER A 192 -0.12 -7.48 4.24
CA SER A 192 0.00 -6.11 3.81
C SER A 192 1.39 -5.54 4.06
N ILE A 193 1.71 -4.48 3.33
CA ILE A 193 2.82 -3.59 3.65
C ILE A 193 2.21 -2.31 4.21
N SER A 194 2.52 -1.98 5.46
CA SER A 194 2.02 -0.76 6.11
C SER A 194 3.14 0.27 6.23
N CYS A 195 2.97 1.41 5.56
CA CYS A 195 3.91 2.52 5.53
C CYS A 195 3.48 3.65 6.47
N THR A 196 4.42 4.16 7.24
CA THR A 196 4.26 5.28 8.17
C THR A 196 5.44 6.23 8.04
N THR A 197 5.31 7.43 8.61
CA THR A 197 6.41 8.38 8.73
C THR A 197 6.46 8.93 10.13
N ALA A 198 7.67 9.19 10.63
CA ALA A 198 7.90 9.89 11.89
C ALA A 198 8.07 11.41 11.69
N THR A 199 8.04 11.87 10.44
CA THR A 199 8.21 13.29 10.11
C THR A 199 7.00 14.08 10.65
N PRO A 200 7.22 15.09 11.51
CA PRO A 200 6.13 15.90 12.04
C PRO A 200 5.58 16.85 10.97
N GLY A 201 4.30 17.24 11.12
CA GLY A 201 3.62 18.18 10.23
C GLY A 201 2.93 17.52 9.02
N THR A 202 2.45 18.35 8.10
CA THR A 202 1.80 17.89 6.87
C THR A 202 2.85 17.41 5.88
N VAL A 203 2.92 16.10 5.67
CA VAL A 203 3.91 15.48 4.77
C VAL A 203 3.30 14.77 3.57
N SER A 204 1.98 14.60 3.61
CA SER A 204 1.11 14.16 2.52
C SER A 204 -0.30 14.67 2.76
N TYR A 205 -1.11 14.75 1.71
CA TYR A 205 -2.54 15.08 1.84
C TYR A 205 -3.36 13.85 2.23
N SER A 206 -2.95 12.65 1.79
CA SER A 206 -3.49 11.38 2.30
C SER A 206 -3.00 11.06 3.71
N SER A 207 -3.89 10.53 4.54
CA SER A 207 -3.57 10.19 5.93
C SER A 207 -2.81 8.86 6.07
N PHE A 208 -1.74 8.86 6.86
CA PHE A 208 -1.05 7.64 7.30
C PHE A 208 -1.84 6.88 8.39
N PRO A 209 -1.57 5.58 8.62
CA PRO A 209 -0.69 4.69 7.84
C PRO A 209 -1.28 4.37 6.46
N TRP A 210 -0.41 4.13 5.48
CA TRP A 210 -0.81 3.58 4.19
C TRP A 210 -0.62 2.07 4.21
N ALA A 211 -1.71 1.31 4.05
CA ALA A 211 -1.66 -0.14 4.01
C ALA A 211 -1.95 -0.65 2.61
N PHE A 212 -0.98 -1.37 2.05
CA PHE A 212 -1.05 -1.97 0.72
C PHE A 212 -1.27 -3.47 0.85
N GLY A 213 -2.38 -3.99 0.32
CA GLY A 213 -2.66 -5.43 0.34
C GLY A 213 -1.78 -6.20 -0.65
N GLN A 214 -1.27 -7.35 -0.24
CA GLN A 214 -0.54 -8.23 -1.15
C GLN A 214 -1.53 -9.00 -2.02
N GLY A 215 -1.58 -8.65 -3.31
CA GLY A 215 -2.46 -9.31 -4.30
C GLY A 215 -3.92 -8.85 -4.27
N ALA A 216 -4.25 -7.82 -3.49
CA ALA A 216 -5.58 -7.20 -3.48
C ALA A 216 -5.48 -5.75 -2.97
N CYS A 217 -6.38 -4.88 -3.44
CA CYS A 217 -6.50 -3.53 -2.92
C CYS A 217 -7.13 -3.51 -1.52
N LEU A 218 -6.57 -2.67 -0.64
CA LEU A 218 -7.12 -2.35 0.68
C LEU A 218 -7.65 -0.91 0.71
N GLU A 219 -8.85 -0.76 1.26
CA GLU A 219 -9.47 0.53 1.52
C GLU A 219 -9.53 0.78 3.03
N ARG A 220 -8.92 1.87 3.49
CA ARG A 220 -9.08 2.35 4.86
C ARG A 220 -10.36 3.16 4.95
N VAL A 221 -11.33 2.65 5.68
CA VAL A 221 -12.62 3.28 5.92
C VAL A 221 -12.63 3.87 7.32
N THR A 222 -12.97 5.15 7.45
CA THR A 222 -13.18 5.78 8.75
C THR A 222 -14.62 6.25 8.86
N SER A 223 -15.27 5.92 9.99
CA SER A 223 -16.62 6.39 10.30
C SER A 223 -16.59 7.65 11.18
N ALA A 224 -17.69 8.39 11.20
CA ALA A 224 -17.80 9.67 11.90
C ALA A 224 -17.44 9.62 13.41
N HIS A 225 -17.58 8.46 14.06
CA HIS A 225 -17.43 8.31 15.52
C HIS A 225 -16.66 7.05 15.95
N GLY A 226 -16.03 6.33 15.01
CA GLY A 226 -15.37 5.06 15.29
C GLY A 226 -13.90 5.05 14.89
N PRO A 227 -13.12 4.07 15.39
CA PRO A 227 -11.80 3.80 14.82
C PRO A 227 -11.94 3.48 13.33
N PHE A 228 -10.88 3.73 12.57
CA PHE A 228 -10.85 3.27 11.18
C PHE A 228 -10.72 1.74 11.15
N HIS A 229 -11.20 1.14 10.06
CA HIS A 229 -11.00 -0.27 9.73
C HIS A 229 -10.59 -0.42 8.27
N TYR A 230 -10.13 -1.61 7.90
CA TYR A 230 -9.81 -1.92 6.50
C TYR A 230 -10.92 -2.75 5.87
N GLU A 231 -11.18 -2.49 4.60
CA GLU A 231 -12.05 -3.26 3.73
C GLU A 231 -11.30 -3.66 2.46
N PHE A 232 -11.79 -4.68 1.76
CA PHE A 232 -11.35 -4.94 0.40
C PHE A 232 -11.90 -3.85 -0.50
N CYS A 233 -11.07 -3.27 -1.38
CA CYS A 233 -11.63 -2.47 -2.46
C CYS A 233 -12.25 -3.40 -3.50
N GLU A 234 -13.37 -3.02 -4.09
CA GLU A 234 -13.68 -3.51 -5.42
C GLU A 234 -12.64 -2.93 -6.39
N GLU A 235 -11.67 -3.76 -6.77
CA GLU A 235 -10.95 -3.52 -8.01
C GLU A 235 -11.83 -4.06 -9.14
N ASN A 236 -12.17 -3.17 -10.08
CA ASN A 236 -12.29 -3.60 -11.46
C ASN A 236 -10.90 -4.10 -11.88
N LEU A 237 -10.56 -5.34 -11.51
CA LEU A 237 -9.49 -6.10 -12.13
C LEU A 237 -9.91 -6.31 -13.58
N ARG A 238 -9.54 -5.37 -14.44
CA ARG A 238 -9.51 -5.52 -15.90
C ARG A 238 -8.08 -5.34 -16.36
#